data_AF-A0A937J7D0-F1
#
_entry.id   AF-A0A937J7D0-F1
#
_cell.length_a   1.000
_cell.length_b   1.000
_cell.length_c   1.000
_cell.angle_alpha   90.00
_cell.angle_beta   90.00
_cell.angle_gamma   90.00
#
_symmetry.space_group_name_H-M   'P 1'
#
loop_
_entity.id
_entity.type
_entity.pdbx_description
1 polymer ?
#
loop_
_entity_poly.entity_id
_entity_poly.type
_entity_poly.pdbx_seq_one_letter_code
_entity_poly.pdbx_strand_id
1 'polypeptide(L)'
;MAEYSNDEERLLAIVDFFKHYRNLILSIVISISVIGIGAYGIKYTQDAQNSSAALVYSTWIEDISNEENSIINDNESFDILINEYESTGFAQLAMLKKASALASNSQLGESKIFFKKLIDISGGFFGNPLVNKMSRVSLARILIAESNYDEALKSIESLMSGSDPLINELAGDALMGQKKNTLAIDQYNRAKDLYDDEASKNIIIMKLNNIQQVL
;
A
#
# COMPACT_ATOMS: atom_id res chain seq x y z
N MET A 1 36.77 -41.58 -43.20
CA MET A 1 36.56 -40.97 -41.89
C MET A 1 37.26 -39.62 -41.93
N ALA A 2 36.51 -38.57 -42.28
CA ALA A 2 37.00 -37.20 -42.29
C ALA A 2 36.19 -36.47 -41.23
N GLU A 3 36.80 -36.27 -40.07
CA GLU A 3 36.20 -35.63 -38.91
C GLU A 3 36.84 -34.24 -38.77
N TYR A 4 36.56 -33.35 -39.71
CA TYR A 4 37.05 -31.95 -39.72
C TYR A 4 36.10 -30.98 -40.43
N SER A 5 34.77 -31.17 -40.36
CA SER A 5 33.80 -30.17 -40.90
C SER A 5 32.94 -29.49 -39.84
N ASN A 6 32.95 -29.95 -38.58
CA ASN A 6 31.93 -29.55 -37.64
C ASN A 6 32.25 -28.23 -36.92
N ASP A 7 33.51 -27.97 -36.58
CA ASP A 7 33.84 -26.84 -35.70
C ASP A 7 33.93 -25.52 -36.46
N GLU A 8 34.51 -25.51 -37.65
CA GLU A 8 34.66 -24.30 -38.46
C GLU A 8 33.31 -23.84 -39.03
N GLU A 9 32.46 -24.76 -39.48
CA GLU A 9 31.08 -24.47 -39.91
C GLU A 9 30.20 -23.96 -38.76
N ARG A 10 30.36 -24.52 -37.55
CA ARG A 10 29.68 -24.01 -36.34
C ARG A 10 30.10 -22.59 -35.99
N LEU A 11 31.40 -22.29 -36.06
CA LEU A 11 31.92 -20.95 -35.81
C LEU A 11 31.40 -19.95 -36.85
N LEU A 12 31.38 -20.33 -38.13
CA LEU A 12 30.83 -19.51 -39.21
C LEU A 12 29.33 -19.24 -39.01
N ALA A 13 28.55 -20.24 -38.60
CA ALA A 13 27.13 -20.07 -38.31
C ALA A 13 26.86 -19.08 -37.16
N ILE A 14 27.68 -19.10 -36.11
CA ILE A 14 27.59 -18.15 -34.99
C ILE A 14 27.96 -16.74 -35.48
N VAL A 15 29.05 -16.61 -36.25
CA VAL A 15 29.47 -15.32 -36.80
C VAL A 15 28.41 -14.72 -37.72
N ASP A 16 27.79 -15.54 -38.58
CA ASP A 16 26.73 -15.09 -39.48
C ASP A 16 25.45 -14.70 -38.74
N PHE A 17 25.09 -15.39 -37.66
CA PHE A 17 24.00 -14.97 -36.78
C PHE A 17 24.22 -13.56 -36.23
N PHE A 18 25.40 -13.28 -35.67
CA PHE A 18 25.72 -11.95 -35.15
C PHE A 18 25.79 -10.88 -36.25
N LYS A 19 26.29 -11.22 -37.44
CA LYS A 19 26.29 -10.30 -38.59
C LYS A 19 24.87 -9.99 -39.07
N HIS A 20 24.03 -11.01 -39.20
CA HIS A 20 22.65 -10.89 -39.66
C HIS A 20 21.80 -10.06 -38.69
N TYR A 21 21.94 -10.30 -37.38
CA TYR A 21 21.19 -9.58 -36.35
C TYR A 21 21.94 -8.41 -35.71
N ARG A 22 23.05 -7.95 -36.30
CA ARG A 22 23.95 -6.93 -35.72
C ARG A 22 23.20 -5.72 -35.19
N ASN A 23 22.33 -5.12 -36.01
CA ASN A 23 21.61 -3.90 -35.65
C ASN A 23 20.57 -4.16 -34.54
N LEU A 24 19.93 -5.33 -34.56
CA LEU A 24 18.94 -5.73 -33.55
C LEU A 24 19.62 -6.00 -32.19
N ILE A 25 20.75 -6.70 -32.19
CA ILE A 25 21.55 -6.93 -30.98
C ILE A 25 22.04 -5.58 -30.43
N LEU A 26 22.56 -4.70 -31.30
CA LEU A 26 23.01 -3.36 -30.88
C LEU A 26 21.86 -2.54 -30.28
N SER A 27 20.67 -2.55 -30.90
CA SER A 27 19.53 -1.80 -30.40
C SER A 27 19.03 -2.33 -29.05
N ILE A 28 19.04 -3.65 -28.85
CA ILE A 28 18.69 -4.27 -27.57
C ILE A 28 19.69 -3.85 -26.49
N VAL A 29 21.00 -3.95 -26.77
CA VAL A 29 22.04 -3.58 -25.81
C VAL A 29 21.92 -2.11 -25.42
N ILE A 30 21.76 -1.20 -26.40
CA ILE A 30 21.56 0.23 -26.13
C ILE A 30 20.31 0.45 -25.28
N SER A 31 19.19 -0.20 -25.62
CA SER A 31 17.94 -0.07 -24.87
C SER A 31 18.11 -0.51 -23.40
N ILE A 32 18.76 -1.65 -23.17
CA ILE A 32 19.07 -2.15 -21.82
C ILE A 32 20.01 -1.18 -21.08
N SER A 33 21.04 -0.65 -21.74
CA SER A 33 21.96 0.32 -21.13
C SER A 33 21.26 1.61 -20.72
N VAL A 34 20.39 2.16 -21.56
CA VAL A 34 19.62 3.37 -21.25
C VAL A 34 18.69 3.13 -20.06
N ILE A 35 17.98 1.99 -20.04
CA ILE A 35 17.12 1.59 -18.92
C ILE A 35 17.94 1.45 -17.63
N GLY A 36 19.11 0.80 -17.70
CA GLY A 36 19.99 0.59 -16.55
C GLY A 36 20.54 1.90 -15.96
N ILE A 37 21.02 2.81 -16.80
CA ILE A 37 21.52 4.14 -16.36
C ILE A 37 20.38 4.95 -15.74
N GLY A 38 19.20 4.96 -16.38
CA GLY A 38 18.02 5.65 -15.87
C GLY A 38 17.59 5.12 -14.50
N ALA A 39 17.51 3.79 -14.34
CA ALA A 39 17.16 3.16 -13.07
C ALA A 39 18.18 3.47 -11.96
N TYR A 40 19.48 3.49 -12.28
CA TYR A 40 20.52 3.83 -11.31
C TYR A 40 20.44 5.30 -10.87
N GLY A 41 20.22 6.22 -11.80
CA GLY A 41 20.05 7.64 -11.49
C GLY A 41 18.84 7.89 -10.58
N ILE A 42 17.69 7.28 -10.89
CA ILE A 42 16.48 7.37 -10.05
C ILE A 42 16.77 6.82 -8.65
N LYS A 43 17.42 5.66 -8.55
CA LYS A 43 17.76 5.05 -7.25
C LYS A 43 18.67 5.95 -6.42
N TYR A 44 19.73 6.50 -7.01
CA TYR A 44 20.67 7.38 -6.30
C TYR A 44 19.97 8.62 -5.73
N THR A 45 19.13 9.27 -6.53
CA THR A 45 18.34 10.42 -6.06
C THR A 45 17.34 10.02 -4.97
N GLN A 46 16.70 8.87 -5.09
CA GLN A 46 15.76 8.36 -4.09
C GLN A 46 16.46 8.04 -2.75
N ASP A 47 17.66 7.46 -2.79
CA ASP A 47 18.44 7.13 -1.58
C ASP A 47 18.88 8.41 -0.84
N ALA A 48 19.28 9.44 -1.59
CA ALA A 48 19.59 10.75 -1.02
C ALA A 48 18.35 11.42 -0.39
N GLN A 49 17.21 11.42 -1.10
CA GLN A 49 15.95 11.96 -0.56
C GLN A 49 15.48 11.20 0.67
N ASN A 50 15.56 9.87 0.68
CA ASN A 50 15.19 9.06 1.85
C ASN A 50 16.07 9.37 3.06
N SER A 51 17.37 9.61 2.84
CA SER A 51 18.30 9.98 3.93
C SER A 51 17.98 11.35 4.51
N SER A 52 17.70 12.36 3.66
CA SER A 52 17.27 13.68 4.13
C SER A 52 15.92 13.61 4.85
N ALA A 53 14.94 12.89 4.29
CA ALA A 53 13.64 12.70 4.91
C ALA A 53 13.73 12.00 6.28
N ALA A 54 14.68 11.07 6.46
CA ALA A 54 14.92 10.43 7.75
C ALA A 54 15.34 11.43 8.83
N LEU A 55 16.21 12.39 8.48
CA LEU A 55 16.66 13.43 9.41
C LEU A 55 15.50 14.35 9.80
N VAL A 56 14.74 14.84 8.83
CA VAL A 56 13.57 15.70 9.08
C VAL A 56 12.52 14.95 9.89
N TYR A 57 12.29 13.66 9.61
CA TYR A 57 11.39 12.80 10.38
C TYR A 57 11.86 12.63 11.83
N SER A 58 13.16 12.47 12.08
CA SER A 58 13.70 12.41 13.44
C SER A 58 13.42 13.69 14.21
N THR A 59 13.66 14.86 13.59
CA THR A 59 13.33 16.16 14.19
C THR A 59 11.84 16.28 14.45
N TRP A 60 11.00 15.92 13.48
CA TRP A 60 9.55 15.94 13.64
C TRP A 60 9.06 15.08 14.81
N ILE A 61 9.62 13.87 14.98
CA ILE A 61 9.29 12.98 16.10
C ILE A 61 9.67 13.62 17.44
N GLU A 62 10.82 14.29 17.52
CA GLU A 62 11.24 15.02 18.71
C GLU A 62 10.28 16.19 19.01
N ASP A 63 9.91 16.97 17.99
CA ASP A 63 8.97 18.10 18.10
C ASP A 63 7.64 17.65 18.72
N ILE A 64 7.05 16.56 18.18
CA ILE A 64 5.74 16.07 18.63
C ILE A 64 5.80 15.22 19.90
N SER A 65 7.00 14.79 20.33
CA SER A 65 7.15 14.04 21.59
C SER A 65 6.92 14.90 22.83
N ASN A 66 7.05 16.22 22.66
CA ASN A 66 6.81 17.21 23.70
C ASN A 66 5.36 17.71 23.73
N GLU A 67 4.51 17.29 22.79
CA GLU A 67 3.10 17.70 22.72
C GLU A 67 2.23 16.88 23.69
N GLU A 68 1.46 17.57 24.55
CA GLU A 68 0.46 16.91 25.40
C GLU A 68 -0.79 16.51 24.59
N ASN A 69 -1.47 15.46 25.06
CA ASN A 69 -2.82 15.03 24.63
C ASN A 69 -2.95 14.36 23.24
N SER A 70 -1.89 13.78 22.68
CA SER A 70 -1.96 13.04 21.40
C SER A 70 -2.42 13.89 20.21
N ILE A 71 -2.43 15.22 20.35
CA ILE A 71 -2.69 16.17 19.27
C ILE A 71 -1.36 16.42 18.59
N ILE A 72 -1.30 16.19 17.29
CA ILE A 72 -0.12 16.43 16.47
C ILE A 72 -0.39 17.69 15.65
N ASN A 73 0.19 18.81 16.05
CA ASN A 73 0.03 20.05 15.31
C ASN A 73 0.90 20.08 14.05
N ASP A 74 0.47 20.85 13.07
CA ASP A 74 1.28 21.21 11.92
C ASP A 74 2.50 21.98 12.42
N ASN A 75 3.68 21.55 11.98
CA ASN A 75 4.94 22.19 12.29
C ASN A 75 5.84 22.14 11.03
N GLU A 76 6.89 22.94 11.04
CA GLU A 76 7.80 23.10 9.90
C GLU A 76 8.39 21.76 9.44
N SER A 77 8.80 20.90 10.37
CA SER A 77 9.34 19.57 10.08
C SER A 77 8.31 18.68 9.33
N PHE A 78 7.04 18.73 9.73
CA PHE A 78 5.96 18.02 9.02
C PHE A 78 5.73 18.58 7.62
N ASP A 79 5.69 19.90 7.48
CA ASP A 79 5.47 20.57 6.20
C ASP A 79 6.59 20.25 5.21
N ILE A 80 7.85 20.22 5.67
CA ILE A 80 8.99 19.80 4.84
C ILE A 80 8.81 18.34 4.39
N LEU A 81 8.42 17.43 5.29
CA LEU A 81 8.20 16.02 4.93
C LEU A 81 7.15 15.88 3.82
N ILE A 82 6.01 16.55 3.94
CA ILE A 82 4.89 16.37 3.00
C ILE A 82 5.07 17.17 1.70
N ASN A 83 5.82 18.28 1.71
CA ASN A 83 5.99 19.11 0.51
C ASN A 83 7.24 18.73 -0.29
N GLU A 84 8.33 18.34 0.37
CA GLU A 84 9.61 18.04 -0.29
C GLU A 84 9.88 16.53 -0.43
N TYR A 85 9.37 15.73 0.50
CA TYR A 85 9.70 14.31 0.62
C TYR A 85 8.50 13.37 0.58
N GLU A 86 7.36 13.80 0.00
CA GLU A 86 6.08 13.08 -0.03
C GLU A 86 6.19 11.61 -0.47
N SER A 87 7.05 11.33 -1.45
CA SER A 87 7.25 9.99 -2.01
C SER A 87 8.04 9.05 -1.09
N THR A 88 8.67 9.57 -0.05
CA THR A 88 9.50 8.78 0.86
C THR A 88 8.65 8.03 1.89
N GLY A 89 9.17 6.89 2.36
CA GLY A 89 8.51 6.13 3.42
C GLY A 89 8.38 6.92 4.72
N PHE A 90 9.31 7.82 5.02
CA PHE A 90 9.28 8.66 6.22
C PHE A 90 8.15 9.69 6.20
N ALA A 91 7.93 10.35 5.06
CA ALA A 91 6.79 11.26 4.91
C ALA A 91 5.45 10.50 5.02
N GLN A 92 5.36 9.31 4.40
CA GLN A 92 4.17 8.46 4.50
C GLN A 92 3.90 8.01 5.95
N LEU A 93 4.94 7.65 6.71
CA LEU A 93 4.81 7.31 8.13
C LEU A 93 4.35 8.52 8.96
N ALA A 94 4.89 9.71 8.69
CA ALA A 94 4.47 10.93 9.36
C ALA A 94 2.99 11.25 9.10
N MET A 95 2.56 11.21 7.83
CA MET A 95 1.15 11.37 7.46
C MET A 95 0.26 10.32 8.12
N LEU A 96 0.69 9.05 8.18
CA LEU A 96 -0.10 7.97 8.78
C LEU A 96 -0.28 8.20 10.29
N LYS A 97 0.79 8.60 10.99
CA LYS A 97 0.75 8.92 12.41
C LYS A 97 -0.15 10.13 12.68
N LYS A 98 -0.04 11.19 11.88
CA LYS A 98 -0.91 12.37 11.96
C LYS A 98 -2.38 12.03 11.70
N ALA A 99 -2.67 11.29 10.63
CA ALA A 99 -4.03 10.85 10.31
C ALA A 99 -4.66 10.03 11.46
N SER A 100 -3.86 9.17 12.09
CA SER A 100 -4.30 8.35 13.23
C SER A 100 -4.54 9.21 14.47
N ALA A 101 -3.68 10.19 14.75
CA ALA A 101 -3.88 11.16 15.84
C ALA A 101 -5.16 11.98 15.64
N LEU A 102 -5.40 12.49 14.43
CA LEU A 102 -6.63 13.20 14.08
C LEU A 102 -7.88 12.32 14.31
N ALA A 103 -7.83 11.05 13.89
CA ALA A 103 -8.94 10.11 14.12
C ALA A 103 -9.21 9.88 15.61
N SER A 104 -8.16 9.66 16.41
CA SER A 104 -8.26 9.47 17.86
C SER A 104 -8.82 10.71 18.58
N ASN A 105 -8.56 11.90 18.05
CA ASN A 105 -9.11 13.17 18.56
C ASN A 105 -10.47 13.53 17.93
N SER A 106 -11.16 12.58 17.30
CA SER A 106 -12.47 12.77 16.65
C SER A 106 -12.47 13.78 15.49
N GLN A 107 -11.31 14.21 15.00
CA GLN A 107 -11.14 15.04 13.80
C GLN A 107 -11.20 14.16 12.53
N LEU A 108 -12.33 13.47 12.36
CA LEU A 108 -12.52 12.46 11.29
C LEU A 108 -12.44 13.07 9.88
N GLY A 109 -12.90 14.32 9.71
CA GLY A 109 -12.84 15.04 8.43
C GLY A 109 -11.41 15.19 7.93
N GLU A 110 -10.53 15.73 8.77
CA GLU A 110 -9.11 15.95 8.45
C GLU A 110 -8.36 14.62 8.31
N SER A 111 -8.64 13.67 9.22
CA SER A 111 -8.04 12.32 9.15
C SER A 111 -8.28 11.63 7.80
N LYS A 112 -9.52 11.71 7.28
CA LYS A 112 -9.85 11.16 5.95
C LYS A 112 -9.07 11.81 4.82
N ILE A 113 -8.75 13.11 4.90
CA ILE A 113 -7.96 13.80 3.86
C ILE A 113 -6.58 13.14 3.77
N PHE A 114 -5.91 12.95 4.90
CA PHE A 114 -4.61 12.28 4.94
C PHE A 114 -4.68 10.82 4.51
N PHE A 115 -5.67 10.04 4.96
CA PHE A 115 -5.79 8.65 4.51
C PHE A 115 -6.06 8.53 3.01
N LYS A 116 -6.90 9.38 2.42
CA LYS A 116 -7.12 9.42 0.96
C LYS A 116 -5.83 9.77 0.22
N LYS A 117 -5.12 10.80 0.67
CA LYS A 117 -3.84 11.20 0.10
C LYS A 117 -2.81 10.06 0.17
N LEU A 118 -2.73 9.36 1.31
CA LEU A 118 -1.87 8.19 1.47
C LEU A 118 -2.23 7.07 0.50
N ILE A 119 -3.52 6.79 0.28
CA ILE A 119 -3.96 5.79 -0.70
C ILE A 119 -3.47 6.14 -2.11
N ASP A 120 -3.49 7.42 -2.48
CA ASP A 120 -3.05 7.88 -3.80
C ASP A 120 -1.53 7.73 -3.96
N ILE A 121 -0.75 8.21 -2.98
CA ILE A 121 0.73 8.24 -3.10
C ILE A 121 1.41 6.89 -2.81
N SER A 122 0.75 5.99 -2.07
CA SER A 122 1.29 4.66 -1.76
C SER A 122 0.81 3.56 -2.71
N GLY A 123 -0.03 3.90 -3.70
CA GLY A 123 -0.53 2.96 -4.70
C GLY A 123 0.46 2.67 -5.82
N GLY A 124 0.11 1.70 -6.67
CA GLY A 124 0.86 1.39 -7.90
C GLY A 124 2.08 0.48 -7.70
N PHE A 125 2.80 0.21 -8.80
CA PHE A 125 3.89 -0.77 -8.86
C PHE A 125 5.10 -0.41 -7.97
N PHE A 126 5.38 0.88 -7.82
CA PHE A 126 6.46 1.40 -6.97
C PHE A 126 5.96 1.96 -5.62
N GLY A 127 4.70 1.69 -5.29
CA GLY A 127 4.07 2.16 -4.06
C GLY A 127 4.46 1.34 -2.82
N ASN A 128 3.83 1.66 -1.69
CA ASN A 128 3.97 0.94 -0.44
C ASN A 128 2.66 0.18 -0.12
N PRO A 129 2.57 -1.13 -0.42
CA PRO A 129 1.34 -1.89 -0.25
C PRO A 129 0.85 -1.93 1.20
N LEU A 130 1.76 -1.91 2.17
CA LEU A 130 1.41 -1.92 3.60
C LEU A 130 0.75 -0.60 4.00
N VAL A 131 1.37 0.53 3.67
CA VAL A 131 0.79 1.87 3.91
C VAL A 131 -0.56 1.99 3.20
N ASN A 132 -0.62 1.58 1.92
CA ASN A 132 -1.86 1.64 1.14
C ASN A 132 -3.00 0.88 1.82
N LYS A 133 -2.71 -0.36 2.23
CA LYS A 133 -3.66 -1.22 2.93
C LYS A 133 -4.10 -0.62 4.26
N MET A 134 -3.16 -0.15 5.08
CA MET A 134 -3.47 0.49 6.36
C MET A 134 -4.35 1.73 6.18
N SER A 135 -4.06 2.57 5.20
CA SER A 135 -4.86 3.78 4.91
C SER A 135 -6.27 3.45 4.42
N ARG A 136 -6.43 2.43 3.56
CA ARG A 136 -7.76 1.94 3.12
C ARG A 136 -8.58 1.39 4.29
N VAL A 137 -7.97 0.56 5.14
CA VAL A 137 -8.61 -0.01 6.33
C VAL A 137 -9.05 1.09 7.29
N SER A 138 -8.17 2.06 7.59
CA SER A 138 -8.50 3.17 8.48
C SER A 138 -9.58 4.07 7.90
N LEU A 139 -9.53 4.37 6.60
CA LEU A 139 -10.57 5.13 5.91
C LEU A 139 -11.93 4.41 5.98
N ALA A 140 -11.97 3.10 5.72
CA ALA A 140 -13.21 2.30 5.82
C ALA A 140 -13.81 2.34 7.22
N ARG A 141 -12.99 2.19 8.27
CA ARG A 141 -13.45 2.28 9.66
C ARG A 141 -14.10 3.63 9.97
N ILE A 142 -13.48 4.73 9.54
CA ILE A 142 -14.06 6.07 9.72
C ILE A 142 -15.39 6.19 8.96
N LEU A 143 -15.43 5.74 7.71
CA LEU A 143 -16.65 5.81 6.88
C LEU A 143 -17.78 4.96 7.46
N ILE A 144 -17.49 3.77 8.02
CA ILE A 144 -18.48 2.94 8.72
C ILE A 144 -19.01 3.66 9.95
N ALA A 145 -18.14 4.28 10.76
CA ALA A 145 -18.54 5.04 11.95
C ALA A 145 -19.44 6.24 11.60
N GLU A 146 -19.21 6.87 10.45
CA GLU A 146 -20.04 7.95 9.90
C GLU A 146 -21.29 7.44 9.14
N SER A 147 -21.56 6.13 9.16
CA SER A 147 -22.65 5.49 8.42
C SER A 147 -22.58 5.65 6.89
N ASN A 148 -21.41 5.99 6.35
CA ASN A 148 -21.15 6.08 4.91
C ASN A 148 -20.68 4.73 4.34
N TYR A 149 -21.57 3.75 4.38
CA TYR A 149 -21.24 2.34 4.11
C TYR A 149 -20.84 2.06 2.66
N ASP A 150 -21.43 2.76 1.68
CA ASP A 150 -21.08 2.56 0.26
C ASP A 150 -19.64 2.98 -0.02
N GLU A 151 -19.23 4.16 0.47
CA GLU A 151 -17.85 4.62 0.33
C GLU A 151 -16.88 3.76 1.15
N ALA A 152 -17.31 3.24 2.31
CA ALA A 152 -16.50 2.30 3.08
C ALA A 152 -16.15 1.06 2.25
N LEU A 153 -17.15 0.42 1.64
CA LEU A 153 -16.97 -0.75 0.78
C LEU A 153 -16.06 -0.44 -0.42
N LYS A 154 -16.26 0.68 -1.11
CA LYS A 154 -15.40 1.12 -2.22
C LYS A 154 -13.94 1.30 -1.79
N SER A 155 -13.69 1.81 -0.59
CA SER A 155 -12.32 2.08 -0.14
C SER A 155 -11.49 0.81 0.06
N ILE A 156 -12.14 -0.34 0.36
CA ILE A 156 -11.48 -1.65 0.56
C ILE A 156 -11.72 -2.65 -0.58
N GLU A 157 -12.49 -2.29 -1.61
CA GLU A 157 -12.87 -3.19 -2.72
C GLU A 157 -11.67 -3.88 -3.36
N SER A 158 -10.59 -3.14 -3.62
CA SER A 158 -9.36 -3.69 -4.22
C SER A 158 -8.66 -4.73 -3.34
N LEU A 159 -8.95 -4.76 -2.04
CA LEU A 159 -8.36 -5.68 -1.05
C LEU A 159 -9.22 -6.94 -0.83
N MET A 160 -10.49 -6.93 -1.26
CA MET A 160 -11.44 -8.03 -1.00
C MET A 160 -11.09 -9.34 -1.72
N SER A 161 -10.26 -9.29 -2.76
CA SER A 161 -9.77 -10.48 -3.45
C SER A 161 -8.71 -11.27 -2.65
N GLY A 162 -8.18 -10.68 -1.57
CA GLY A 162 -7.19 -11.30 -0.70
C GLY A 162 -7.79 -12.21 0.37
N SER A 163 -6.89 -12.92 1.07
CA SER A 163 -7.23 -13.79 2.22
C SER A 163 -7.09 -13.06 3.55
N ASP A 164 -7.26 -11.75 3.59
CA ASP A 164 -7.19 -11.00 4.85
C ASP A 164 -8.55 -11.05 5.58
N PRO A 165 -8.63 -11.70 6.76
CA PRO A 165 -9.87 -11.79 7.52
C PRO A 165 -10.42 -10.40 7.91
N LEU A 166 -9.56 -9.42 8.19
CA LEU A 166 -9.99 -8.08 8.62
C LEU A 166 -10.76 -7.34 7.52
N ILE A 167 -10.40 -7.56 6.25
CA ILE A 167 -11.10 -6.95 5.11
C ILE A 167 -12.52 -7.49 4.99
N ASN A 168 -12.69 -8.81 5.19
CA ASN A 168 -13.99 -9.45 5.18
C ASN A 168 -14.83 -9.02 6.40
N GLU A 169 -14.21 -8.86 7.57
CA GLU A 169 -14.88 -8.31 8.75
C GLU A 169 -15.42 -6.89 8.49
N LEU A 170 -14.59 -5.98 7.95
CA LEU A 170 -15.02 -4.61 7.64
C LEU A 170 -16.09 -4.56 6.56
N ALA A 171 -16.02 -5.44 5.55
CA ALA A 171 -17.07 -5.58 4.55
C ALA A 171 -18.39 -6.01 5.19
N GLY A 172 -18.34 -6.98 6.10
CA GLY A 172 -19.50 -7.41 6.90
C GLY A 172 -20.09 -6.27 7.73
N ASP A 173 -19.24 -5.49 8.42
CA ASP A 173 -19.66 -4.34 9.23
C ASP A 173 -20.41 -3.29 8.38
N ALA A 174 -19.86 -2.95 7.21
CA ALA A 174 -20.50 -2.02 6.29
C ALA A 174 -21.83 -2.56 5.73
N LEU A 175 -21.88 -3.83 5.31
CA LEU A 175 -23.09 -4.48 4.79
C LEU A 175 -24.18 -4.61 5.84
N MET A 176 -23.80 -4.88 7.10
CA MET A 176 -24.72 -4.89 8.23
C MET A 176 -25.33 -3.50 8.45
N GLY A 177 -24.51 -2.44 8.37
CA GLY A 177 -24.99 -1.05 8.38
C GLY A 177 -25.99 -0.73 7.26
N GLN A 178 -25.81 -1.34 6.08
CA GLN A 178 -26.76 -1.26 4.96
C GLN A 178 -28.00 -2.14 5.12
N LYS A 179 -28.14 -2.89 6.23
CA LYS A 179 -29.20 -3.88 6.46
C LYS A 179 -29.20 -5.03 5.44
N LYS A 180 -28.08 -5.28 4.77
CA LYS A 180 -27.88 -6.40 3.85
C LYS A 180 -27.43 -7.65 4.61
N ASN A 181 -28.27 -8.11 5.53
CA ASN A 181 -27.90 -9.10 6.55
C ASN A 181 -27.34 -10.41 5.98
N THR A 182 -27.92 -10.93 4.90
CA THR A 182 -27.41 -12.15 4.24
C THR A 182 -25.97 -11.96 3.75
N LEU A 183 -25.69 -10.85 3.07
CA LEU A 183 -24.34 -10.56 2.57
C LEU A 183 -23.36 -10.29 3.72
N ALA A 184 -23.81 -9.64 4.79
CA ALA A 184 -22.98 -9.43 5.98
C ALA A 184 -22.60 -10.75 6.65
N ILE A 185 -23.54 -11.69 6.78
CA ILE A 185 -23.30 -13.04 7.31
C ILE A 185 -22.27 -13.79 6.45
N ASP A 186 -22.36 -13.70 5.13
CA ASP A 186 -21.40 -14.34 4.21
C ASP A 186 -19.98 -13.80 4.44
N GLN A 187 -19.82 -12.48 4.53
CA GLN A 187 -18.52 -11.84 4.78
C GLN A 187 -17.97 -12.17 6.17
N TYR A 188 -18.80 -12.19 7.21
CA TYR A 188 -18.38 -12.59 8.54
C TYR A 188 -17.96 -14.06 8.60
N ASN A 189 -18.69 -14.98 7.96
CA ASN A 189 -18.23 -16.37 7.91
C ASN A 189 -16.89 -16.49 7.19
N ARG A 190 -16.70 -15.77 6.09
CA ARG A 190 -15.40 -15.69 5.39
C ARG A 190 -14.29 -15.19 6.31
N ALA A 191 -14.54 -14.13 7.08
CA ALA A 191 -13.57 -13.60 8.06
C ALA A 191 -13.24 -14.63 9.14
N LYS A 192 -14.26 -15.29 9.71
CA LYS A 192 -14.11 -16.32 10.75
C LYS A 192 -13.26 -17.50 10.26
N ASP A 193 -13.46 -17.95 9.03
CA ASP A 193 -12.73 -19.07 8.44
C ASP A 193 -11.26 -18.70 8.12
N LEU A 194 -10.97 -17.42 7.94
CA LEU A 194 -9.64 -16.88 7.65
C LEU A 194 -8.84 -16.47 8.90
N TYR A 195 -9.49 -16.18 10.02
CA TYR A 195 -8.78 -15.89 11.28
C TYR A 195 -8.17 -17.18 11.85
N ASP A 196 -6.90 -17.11 12.24
CA ASP A 196 -6.20 -18.25 12.84
C ASP A 196 -6.38 -18.32 14.36
N ASP A 197 -6.65 -17.18 15.02
CA ASP A 197 -6.75 -17.09 16.47
C ASP A 197 -8.21 -17.13 16.97
N GLU A 198 -8.41 -17.79 18.10
CA GLU A 198 -9.75 -17.95 18.70
C GLU A 198 -10.34 -16.64 19.20
N ALA A 199 -9.52 -15.65 19.58
CA ALA A 199 -10.04 -14.37 20.08
C ALA A 199 -10.76 -13.61 18.95
N SER A 200 -10.14 -13.49 17.78
CA SER A 200 -10.73 -12.88 16.59
C SER A 200 -11.95 -13.66 16.09
N LYS A 201 -11.90 -15.00 16.05
CA LYS A 201 -13.07 -15.82 15.69
C LYS A 201 -14.25 -15.56 16.62
N ASN A 202 -14.00 -15.48 17.93
CA ASN A 202 -15.05 -15.22 18.91
C ASN A 202 -15.70 -13.83 18.72
N ILE A 203 -14.92 -12.81 18.37
CA ILE A 203 -15.46 -11.48 18.00
C ILE A 203 -16.43 -11.61 16.81
N ILE A 204 -16.06 -12.37 15.77
CA ILE A 204 -16.92 -12.58 14.60
C ILE A 204 -18.19 -13.38 14.96
N ILE A 205 -18.08 -14.40 15.80
CA ILE A 205 -19.25 -15.16 16.29
C ILE A 205 -20.23 -14.24 17.03
N MET A 206 -19.74 -13.32 17.86
CA MET A 206 -20.58 -12.34 18.53
C MET A 206 -21.32 -11.44 17.53
N LYS A 207 -20.64 -10.96 16.48
CA LYS A 207 -21.27 -10.15 15.40
C LYS A 207 -22.35 -10.95 14.65
N LEU A 208 -22.08 -12.21 14.31
CA LEU A 208 -23.03 -13.11 13.65
C LEU A 208 -24.29 -13.33 14.49
N ASN A 209 -24.12 -13.62 15.78
CA ASN A 209 -25.24 -13.85 16.71
C ASN A 209 -26.13 -12.61 16.84
N ASN A 210 -25.52 -11.41 16.88
CA ASN A 210 -26.27 -10.16 16.96
C ASN A 210 -27.18 -9.93 15.74
N ILE A 211 -26.78 -10.34 14.54
CA ILE A 211 -27.65 -10.27 13.35
C ILE A 211 -28.83 -11.24 13.47
N GLN A 212 -28.56 -12.48 13.87
CA GLN A 212 -29.58 -13.54 13.92
C GLN A 212 -30.67 -13.27 14.97
N GLN A 213 -30.33 -12.58 16.06
CA GLN A 213 -31.30 -12.17 17.07
C GLN A 213 -32.28 -11.08 16.59
N VAL A 214 -31.95 -10.38 15.51
CA VAL A 214 -32.74 -9.25 14.96
C VAL A 214 -33.62 -9.68 13.78
N LEU A 215 -33.42 -10.90 13.26
CA LEU A 215 -34.24 -11.52 12.21
C LEU A 215 -35.45 -12.25 12.80
#